data_AF-A0A7W1KEX0-F1
#
_entry.id   AF-A0A7W1KEX0-F1
#
_cell.length_a   1.000
_cell.length_b   1.000
_cell.length_c   1.000
_cell.angle_alpha   90.00
_cell.angle_beta   90.00
_cell.angle_gamma   90.00
#
_symmetry.space_group_name_H-M   'P 1'
#
loop_
_entity.id
_entity.type
_entity.pdbx_description
1 polymer ?
#
loop_
_entity_poly.entity_id
_entity_poly.type
_entity_poly.pdbx_seq_one_letter_code
_entity_poly.pdbx_strand_id
1 'polypeptide(L)' 'MLTISERSAREKLKRYRLEGDSGFIHRGRGVHSKKRWSEESRALAIDLLTSEWLGFGPTFAAEQLRKTKG' A
#
# COMPACT_ATOMS: atom_id res chain seq x y z
N MET A 1 -32.87 -10.60 -3.48
CA MET A 1 -32.46 -10.81 -2.07
C MET A 1 -31.10 -10.14 -1.90
N LEU A 2 -30.91 -9.29 -0.87
CA LEU A 2 -29.63 -8.58 -0.67
C LEU A 2 -28.60 -9.52 -0.03
N THR A 3 -27.42 -9.65 -0.62
CA THR A 3 -26.33 -10.56 -0.17
C THR A 3 -25.57 -10.04 1.07
N ILE A 4 -26.13 -9.08 1.80
CA ILE A 4 -25.48 -8.44 2.95
C ILE A 4 -26.24 -8.76 4.23
N SER A 5 -25.52 -8.99 5.32
CA SER A 5 -26.15 -9.16 6.62
C SER A 5 -26.81 -7.86 7.08
N GLU A 6 -27.89 -7.97 7.86
CA GLU A 6 -28.60 -6.83 8.45
C GLU A 6 -27.66 -5.95 9.30
N ARG A 7 -26.76 -6.57 10.07
CA ARG A 7 -25.72 -5.87 10.84
C ARG A 7 -24.84 -5.03 9.93
N SER A 8 -24.36 -5.58 8.82
CA SER A 8 -23.52 -4.85 7.86
C SER A 8 -24.25 -3.68 7.23
N ALA A 9 -25.56 -3.81 6.96
CA ALA A 9 -26.40 -2.72 6.48
C ALA A 9 -26.55 -1.60 7.53
N ARG A 10 -26.84 -1.96 8.79
CA ARG A 10 -26.94 -1.00 9.91
C ARG A 10 -25.64 -0.25 10.17
N GLU A 11 -24.50 -0.93 10.16
CA GLU A 11 -23.18 -0.31 10.35
C GLU A 11 -22.81 0.66 9.21
N LYS A 12 -23.13 0.31 7.96
CA LYS A 12 -22.94 1.23 6.82
C LYS A 12 -23.84 2.47 6.94
N LEU A 13 -25.11 2.28 7.31
CA LEU A 13 -26.05 3.39 7.49
C LEU A 13 -25.64 4.31 8.64
N LYS A 14 -25.20 3.75 9.78
CA LYS A 14 -24.68 4.52 10.91
C LYS A 14 -23.48 5.38 10.51
N ARG A 15 -22.51 4.80 9.78
CA ARG A 15 -21.35 5.55 9.29
C ARG A 15 -21.72 6.64 8.31
N TYR A 16 -22.61 6.35 7.35
CA TYR A 16 -23.10 7.35 6.41
C TYR A 16 -23.75 8.55 7.11
N ARG A 17 -24.58 8.31 8.13
CA ARG A 17 -25.21 9.38 8.91
C ARG A 17 -24.23 10.27 9.67
N LEU A 18 -23.05 9.76 10.02
CA LEU A 18 -22.02 10.51 10.77
C LEU A 18 -21.01 11.19 9.85
N GLU A 19 -20.55 10.48 8.82
CA GLU A 19 -19.40 10.84 7.99
C GLU A 19 -19.85 11.30 6.58
N GLY A 20 -21.14 11.27 6.26
CA GLY A 20 -21.67 11.49 4.91
C GLY A 20 -21.16 10.44 3.92
N ASP A 21 -20.97 10.83 2.67
CA ASP A 21 -20.47 9.96 1.59
C ASP A 21 -19.11 9.32 1.93
N SER A 22 -18.28 10.01 2.72
CA SER A 22 -16.97 9.49 3.15
C SER A 22 -17.08 8.22 4.00
N GLY A 23 -18.22 8.00 4.68
CA GLY A 23 -18.49 6.81 5.50
C GLY A 23 -18.63 5.52 4.70
N PHE A 24 -18.83 5.60 3.38
CA PHE A 24 -18.83 4.45 2.48
C PHE A 24 -17.42 4.07 1.98
N ILE A 25 -16.46 4.99 2.08
CA ILE A 25 -15.10 4.74 1.61
C ILE A 25 -14.41 3.74 2.55
N HIS A 26 -13.57 2.87 1.97
CA HIS A 26 -12.74 1.97 2.77
C HIS A 26 -11.73 2.78 3.59
N ARG A 27 -11.73 2.60 4.92
CA ARG A 27 -10.89 3.37 5.86
C ARG A 27 -9.39 3.22 5.66
N GLY A 28 -8.95 2.15 5.00
CA GLY A 28 -7.54 1.97 4.62
C GLY A 28 -7.14 2.74 3.36
N ARG A 29 -8.06 3.41 2.65
CA ARG A 29 -7.72 4.19 1.46
C ARG A 29 -6.86 5.39 1.87
N GLY A 30 -5.73 5.58 1.19
CA GLY A 30 -4.76 6.64 1.52
C GLY A 30 -3.87 6.34 2.72
N VAL A 31 -4.14 5.26 3.47
CA VAL A 31 -3.31 4.85 4.60
C VAL A 31 -2.23 3.88 4.11
N HIS A 32 -0.97 4.19 4.43
CA HIS A 32 0.13 3.29 4.13
C HIS A 32 0.07 2.01 4.96
N SER A 33 0.47 0.89 4.36
CA SER A 33 0.59 -0.39 5.09
C SER A 33 1.62 -0.28 6.21
N LYS A 34 1.37 -0.94 7.35
CA LYS A 34 2.37 -1.09 8.42
C LYS A 34 3.63 -1.82 7.96
N LYS A 35 3.55 -2.61 6.87
CA LYS A 35 4.68 -3.28 6.24
C LYS A 35 5.29 -2.48 5.08
N ARG A 36 4.87 -1.23 4.88
CA ARG A 36 5.46 -0.34 3.87
C ARG A 36 6.93 -0.10 4.22
N TRP A 37 7.79 -0.16 3.22
CA TRP A 37 9.19 0.17 3.36
C TRP A 37 9.35 1.65 3.67
N SER A 38 10.39 2.02 4.42
CA SER A 38 10.66 3.41 4.74
C SER A 38 10.89 4.24 3.47
N GLU A 39 10.65 5.54 3.52
CA GLU A 39 10.83 6.41 2.34
C GLU A 39 12.31 6.46 1.93
N GLU A 40 13.23 6.39 2.89
CA GLU A 40 14.67 6.32 2.68
C GLU A 40 15.05 5.04 1.92
N SER A 41 14.45 3.91 2.31
CA SER A 41 14.69 2.63 1.64
C SER A 41 14.21 2.67 0.18
N ARG A 42 13.07 3.32 -0.05
CA ARG A 42 12.53 3.54 -1.40
C ARG A 42 13.43 4.45 -2.22
N ALA A 43 13.86 5.57 -1.64
CA ALA A 43 14.75 6.53 -2.31
C ALA A 43 16.07 5.86 -2.71
N LEU A 44 16.69 5.09 -1.81
CA LEU A 44 17.89 4.31 -2.10
C LEU A 44 17.69 3.32 -3.26
N ALA A 45 16.56 2.60 -3.25
CA ALA A 45 16.27 1.64 -4.32
C ALA A 45 16.10 2.33 -5.68
N ILE A 46 15.45 3.50 -5.71
CA ILE A 46 15.28 4.29 -6.94
C ILE A 46 16.63 4.82 -7.43
N ASP A 47 17.45 5.37 -6.54
CA ASP A 47 18.78 5.88 -6.88
C ASP A 47 19.63 4.79 -7.53
N LEU A 48 19.72 3.61 -6.92
CA LEU A 48 20.46 2.47 -7.47
C LEU A 48 19.93 2.03 -8.84
N LEU A 49 18.61 1.90 -9.00
CA LEU A 49 18.00 1.45 -10.25
C LEU A 49 18.09 2.48 -11.39
N THR A 50 18.27 3.75 -11.07
CA THR A 50 18.40 4.83 -12.07
C THR A 50 19.86 5.19 -12.37
N SER A 51 20.80 4.72 -11.56
CA SER A 51 22.24 4.98 -11.70
C SER A 51 23.02 3.69 -12.02
N GLU A 52 23.66 3.09 -11.01
CA GLU A 52 24.58 1.95 -11.14
C GLU A 52 23.90 0.71 -11.73
N TRP A 53 22.61 0.51 -11.44
CA TRP A 53 21.85 -0.66 -11.85
C TRP A 53 20.83 -0.33 -12.94
N LEU A 54 21.10 0.70 -13.73
CA LEU A 54 20.24 1.06 -14.85
C LEU A 54 20.06 -0.13 -15.80
N GLY A 55 18.80 -0.46 -16.09
CA GLY A 55 18.44 -1.59 -16.94
C GLY A 55 18.42 -2.96 -16.23
N PHE A 56 18.71 -3.03 -14.93
CA PHE A 56 18.58 -4.27 -14.18
C PHE A 56 17.09 -4.65 -14.04
N GLY A 57 16.80 -5.93 -14.25
CA GLY A 57 15.49 -6.48 -13.88
C GLY A 57 15.33 -6.55 -12.35
N PRO A 58 14.08 -6.55 -11.83
CA PRO A 58 13.82 -6.53 -10.38
C PRO A 58 14.45 -7.71 -9.64
N THR A 59 14.49 -8.89 -10.26
CA THR A 59 15.11 -10.10 -9.68
C THR A 59 16.62 -9.95 -9.54
N PHE A 60 17.28 -9.51 -10.62
CA PHE A 60 18.74 -9.36 -10.62
C PHE A 60 19.19 -8.21 -9.70
N ALA A 61 18.44 -7.10 -9.66
CA ALA A 61 18.66 -6.04 -8.69
C ALA A 61 18.58 -6.54 -7.24
N ALA A 62 17.59 -7.40 -6.92
CA ALA A 62 17.49 -8.00 -5.59
C ALA A 62 18.65 -8.95 -5.26
N GLU A 63 19.15 -9.70 -6.25
CA GLU A 63 20.35 -10.53 -6.09
C GLU A 63 21.59 -9.69 -5.85
N GLN A 64 21.78 -8.63 -6.63
CA GLN A 64 22.92 -7.74 -6.49
C GLN A 64 22.89 -7.01 -5.15
N LEU A 65 21.72 -6.50 -4.73
CA LEU A 65 21.54 -5.87 -3.44
C LEU A 65 21.94 -6.79 -2.28
N ARG A 66 21.53 -8.07 -2.31
CA ARG A 66 21.93 -9.07 -1.32
C ARG A 66 23.44 -9.33 -1.29
N LYS A 67 24.13 -9.20 -2.43
CA LYS A 67 25.58 -9.42 -2.52
C LYS A 67 26.38 -8.21 -2.03
N THR A 68 25.92 -7.00 -2.32
CA THR A 68 26.69 -5.77 -2.06
C THR A 68 26.35 -5.11 -0.73
N LYS A 69 25.10 -5.21 -0.27
CA LYS A 69 24.58 -4.49 0.90
C LYS A 69 23.77 -5.39 1.86
N GLY A 70 23.73 -6.69 1.63
CA GLY A 70 23.16 -7.70 2.54
C GLY A 70 24.22 -8.23 3.50
#